data_AF-A0A3M6YW26-F1
#
_entry.id   AF-A0A3M6YW26-F1
#
_cell.length_a   1.000
_cell.length_b   1.000
_cell.length_c   1.000
_cell.angle_alpha   90.00
_cell.angle_beta   90.00
_cell.angle_gamma   90.00
#
_symmetry.space_group_name_H-M   'P 1'
#
loop_
_entity.id
_entity.type
_entity.pdbx_description
1 polymer ?
#
loop_
_entity_poly.entity_id
_entity_poly.type
_entity_poly.pdbx_seq_one_letter_code
_entity_poly.pdbx_strand_id
1 'polypeptide(L)'
;MSSVVPQGMSQTLYRPLAVGEGDEKKDAFNSDRRDRRQRYSSFPLLPFLPWLLALLFGLSTLTLLLAHKTPLQIAGDIARISPDFNQEIKTFQPNQSFIANLSSPNFQSSTRQAWLDLIPKGFGFLHIANPEKHPELPPPYHRHNKTVYTTSMTHQLHCLYMIAGSWNDLAVNGYTPPEEGEEDPHWHIAHCFDYIRQAIMCAGDVALEGQETTFPRGHTGTDGWNVQHVCKAYGEVYEWLERMRVDNRTRI
;
A
#
# COMPACT_ATOMS: atom_id res chain seq x y z
N MET A 1 -62.72 36.34 -8.54
CA MET A 1 -63.65 35.78 -7.54
C MET A 1 -62.86 35.03 -6.50
N SER A 2 -62.93 35.23 -5.20
CA SER A 2 -63.48 36.27 -4.31
C SER A 2 -62.82 35.95 -2.95
N SER A 3 -62.05 36.87 -2.37
CA SER A 3 -62.31 37.57 -1.09
C SER A 3 -62.58 36.63 0.10
N VAL A 4 -61.98 36.79 1.27
CA VAL A 4 -62.28 37.89 2.21
C VAL A 4 -61.13 38.06 3.24
N VAL A 5 -60.76 39.33 3.46
CA VAL A 5 -60.16 39.88 4.70
C VAL A 5 -61.24 40.77 5.34
N PRO A 6 -61.30 40.97 6.67
CA PRO A 6 -60.92 42.28 7.23
C PRO A 6 -60.21 42.14 8.61
N GLN A 7 -59.10 42.85 8.87
CA GLN A 7 -58.98 44.23 9.37
C GLN A 7 -59.72 44.55 10.69
N GLY A 8 -58.93 45.02 11.66
CA GLY A 8 -59.38 45.80 12.82
C GLY A 8 -58.26 46.76 13.23
N MET A 9 -58.45 48.05 12.95
CA MET A 9 -57.56 49.19 13.20
C MET A 9 -58.35 50.22 14.03
N SER A 10 -57.72 50.93 14.97
CA SER A 10 -58.08 52.24 15.57
C SER A 10 -57.81 52.25 17.08
N GLN A 11 -57.39 53.33 17.74
CA GLN A 11 -57.17 54.75 17.40
C GLN A 11 -56.25 55.29 18.51
N THR A 12 -55.15 55.99 18.19
CA THR A 12 -55.05 57.46 18.09
C THR A 12 -55.46 58.20 19.36
N LEU A 13 -54.51 58.91 20.00
CA LEU A 13 -54.79 60.27 20.46
C LEU A 13 -53.52 61.14 20.41
N TYR A 14 -53.74 62.42 20.15
CA TYR A 14 -52.86 63.35 19.46
C TYR A 14 -52.63 64.58 20.35
N ARG A 15 -51.37 65.07 20.38
CA ARG A 15 -50.90 66.47 20.59
C ARG A 15 -51.12 67.19 21.96
N PRO A 16 -50.45 68.34 22.23
CA PRO A 16 -49.21 68.90 21.65
C PRO A 16 -48.19 69.45 22.69
N LEU A 17 -47.07 69.92 22.14
CA LEU A 17 -45.89 70.60 22.71
C LEU A 17 -46.18 71.83 23.60
N ALA A 18 -45.30 72.05 24.58
CA ALA A 18 -44.99 73.37 25.12
C ALA A 18 -43.46 73.54 25.23
N VAL A 19 -42.97 74.59 24.58
CA VAL A 19 -41.60 75.12 24.64
C VAL A 19 -41.48 75.93 25.94
N GLY A 20 -40.40 75.74 26.67
CA GLY A 20 -40.01 76.55 27.82
C GLY A 20 -38.53 76.87 27.73
N GLU A 21 -38.23 78.07 27.24
CA GLU A 21 -36.94 78.75 27.23
C GLU A 21 -36.72 79.41 28.60
N GLY A 22 -35.51 79.32 29.16
CA GLY A 22 -35.24 79.97 30.45
C GLY A 22 -33.89 79.67 31.08
N ASP A 23 -32.96 80.58 30.81
CA ASP A 23 -31.93 81.14 31.71
C ASP A 23 -30.69 80.34 32.15
N GLU A 24 -29.56 80.83 31.62
CA GLU A 24 -28.22 80.76 32.20
C GLU A 24 -28.16 81.33 33.63
N LYS A 25 -27.41 80.66 34.52
CA LYS A 25 -26.49 81.32 35.46
C LYS A 25 -25.49 80.36 36.12
N LYS A 26 -24.27 80.41 35.58
CA LYS A 26 -22.96 80.67 36.24
C LYS A 26 -22.69 80.26 37.71
N ASP A 27 -21.41 79.88 37.86
CA ASP A 27 -20.53 79.90 39.05
C ASP A 27 -20.61 78.69 39.99
N ALA A 28 -19.56 78.13 40.59
CA ALA A 28 -18.10 78.18 40.46
C ALA A 28 -17.54 77.08 41.39
N PHE A 29 -16.34 76.56 41.09
CA PHE A 29 -15.33 76.02 42.03
C PHE A 29 -15.75 75.01 43.13
N ASN A 30 -15.28 73.75 43.04
CA ASN A 30 -14.30 73.26 44.02
C ASN A 30 -13.53 72.02 43.53
N SER A 31 -12.32 71.90 44.04
CA SER A 31 -11.32 70.87 43.74
C SER A 31 -11.70 69.50 44.29
N ASP A 32 -11.37 68.43 43.55
CA ASP A 32 -10.98 67.19 44.23
C ASP A 32 -9.86 66.42 43.53
N ARG A 33 -8.94 65.98 44.37
CA ARG A 33 -7.76 65.17 44.10
C ARG A 33 -8.17 63.71 44.06
N ARG A 34 -7.52 62.94 43.18
CA ARG A 34 -7.47 61.46 43.13
C ARG A 34 -8.73 60.79 42.58
N ASP A 35 -8.63 60.33 41.34
CA ASP A 35 -8.48 58.88 41.11
C ASP A 35 -7.93 58.65 39.70
N ARG A 36 -6.60 58.58 39.56
CA ARG A 36 -5.98 58.04 38.34
C ARG A 36 -6.18 56.53 38.40
N ARG A 37 -7.41 56.06 38.13
CA ARG A 37 -7.68 54.64 37.89
C ARG A 37 -6.82 54.23 36.71
N GLN A 38 -5.69 53.63 37.04
CA GLN A 38 -4.87 52.86 36.12
C GLN A 38 -5.75 51.70 35.69
N ARG A 39 -6.57 51.92 34.65
CA ARG A 39 -7.24 50.85 33.93
C ARG A 39 -6.11 50.02 33.36
N TYR A 40 -5.72 48.96 34.06
CA TYR A 40 -5.09 47.82 33.43
C TYR A 40 -6.06 47.38 32.35
N SER A 41 -5.80 47.83 31.12
CA SER A 41 -6.45 47.32 29.92
C SER A 41 -5.97 45.89 29.79
N SER A 42 -6.65 44.96 30.45
CA SER A 42 -6.60 43.56 30.11
C SER A 42 -7.12 43.47 28.67
N PHE A 43 -6.21 43.55 27.71
CA PHE A 43 -6.49 43.13 26.34
C PHE A 43 -7.02 41.70 26.44
N PRO A 44 -8.30 41.43 26.15
CA PRO A 44 -8.82 40.09 26.29
C PRO A 44 -8.06 39.25 25.28
N LEU A 45 -7.37 38.19 25.72
CA LEU A 45 -6.68 37.23 24.84
C LEU A 45 -7.67 36.43 23.95
N LEU A 46 -8.97 36.62 24.15
CA LEU A 46 -10.06 35.94 23.43
C LEU A 46 -10.04 36.04 21.88
N PRO A 47 -9.69 37.15 21.22
CA PRO A 47 -9.71 37.22 19.75
C PRO A 47 -8.53 36.49 19.12
N PHE A 48 -7.46 36.20 19.88
CA PHE A 48 -6.30 35.44 19.41
C PHE A 48 -6.43 33.93 19.66
N LEU A 49 -7.32 33.52 20.57
CA LEU A 49 -7.56 32.11 20.90
C LEU A 49 -7.96 31.24 19.69
N PRO A 50 -8.88 31.65 18.79
CA PRO A 50 -9.25 30.85 17.62
C PRO A 50 -8.07 30.64 16.65
N TRP A 51 -7.25 31.67 16.46
CA TRP A 51 -6.06 31.61 15.60
C TRP A 51 -4.98 30.70 16.20
N LEU A 52 -4.78 30.76 17.52
CA LEU A 52 -3.87 29.87 18.23
C LEU A 52 -4.35 28.41 18.15
N LEU A 53 -5.64 28.16 18.35
CA LEU A 53 -6.21 26.82 18.24
C LEU A 53 -6.10 26.27 16.80
N ALA A 54 -6.35 27.10 15.79
CA ALA A 54 -6.17 26.72 14.39
C ALA A 54 -4.71 26.41 14.06
N LEU A 55 -3.75 27.19 14.57
CA LEU A 55 -2.32 26.93 14.41
C LEU A 55 -1.92 25.61 15.09
N LEU A 56 -2.37 25.37 16.32
CA LEU A 56 -2.08 24.13 17.06
C LEU A 56 -2.68 22.92 16.36
N PHE A 57 -3.91 23.02 15.84
CA PHE A 57 -4.53 21.97 15.05
C PHE A 57 -3.75 21.74 13.74
N GLY A 58 -3.39 22.80 13.03
CA GLY A 58 -2.57 22.71 11.80
C GLY A 58 -1.22 22.04 12.06
N LEU A 59 -0.50 22.47 13.09
CA LEU A 59 0.77 21.83 13.51
C LEU A 59 0.55 20.37 13.91
N SER A 60 -0.51 20.06 14.66
CA SER A 60 -0.83 18.68 15.03
C SER A 60 -1.11 17.80 13.80
N THR A 61 -1.95 18.27 12.87
CA THR A 61 -2.21 17.54 11.61
C THR A 61 -0.97 17.37 10.77
N LEU A 62 -0.11 18.40 10.68
CA LEU A 62 1.17 18.32 9.97
C LEU A 62 2.10 17.31 10.64
N THR A 63 2.21 17.32 11.97
CA THR A 63 3.01 16.32 12.69
C THR A 63 2.46 14.91 12.51
N LEU A 64 1.13 14.73 12.49
CA LEU A 64 0.49 13.47 12.18
C LEU A 64 0.81 13.01 10.75
N LEU A 65 0.70 13.89 9.76
CA LEU A 65 1.02 13.56 8.36
C LEU A 65 2.51 13.22 8.17
N LEU A 66 3.41 13.97 8.81
CA LEU A 66 4.85 13.72 8.75
C LEU A 66 5.28 12.47 9.54
N ALA A 67 4.55 12.10 10.59
CA ALA A 67 4.82 10.92 11.40
C ALA A 67 4.07 9.67 10.90
N HIS A 68 3.06 9.83 10.04
CA HIS A 68 2.28 8.72 9.53
C HIS A 68 3.13 7.89 8.56
N LYS A 69 3.57 6.72 9.00
CA LYS A 69 4.20 5.74 8.13
C LYS A 69 3.11 5.15 7.23
N THR A 70 3.34 5.17 5.92
CA THR A 70 2.50 4.44 4.97
C THR A 70 2.40 2.97 5.38
N PRO A 71 1.22 2.32 5.24
CA PRO A 71 1.12 0.89 5.49
C PRO A 71 2.02 0.13 4.52
N LEU A 72 2.49 -1.05 4.92
CA LEU A 72 3.26 -1.92 4.03
C LEU A 72 2.36 -2.40 2.88
N GLN A 73 2.88 -2.32 1.65
CA GLN A 73 2.22 -2.87 0.47
C GLN A 73 2.32 -4.41 0.51
N ILE A 74 1.24 -5.12 0.15
CA ILE A 74 1.29 -6.58 -0.05
C ILE A 74 2.38 -6.89 -1.06
N ALA A 75 3.23 -7.88 -0.74
CA ALA A 75 4.41 -8.24 -1.51
C ALA A 75 5.46 -7.11 -1.65
N GLY A 76 5.38 -6.09 -0.80
CA GLY A 76 6.39 -5.03 -0.67
C GLY A 76 7.58 -5.44 0.18
N ASP A 77 8.63 -4.62 0.18
CA ASP A 77 9.81 -4.85 1.00
C ASP A 77 9.68 -4.20 2.39
N ILE A 78 10.03 -4.94 3.43
CA ILE A 78 9.93 -4.42 4.81
C ILE A 78 10.99 -3.36 5.09
N ALA A 79 12.14 -3.45 4.42
CA ALA A 79 13.24 -2.49 4.50
C ALA A 79 12.94 -1.14 3.83
N ARG A 80 11.82 -1.02 3.07
CA ARG A 80 11.40 0.19 2.34
C ARG A 80 12.48 0.78 1.41
N ILE A 81 13.21 -0.10 0.73
CA ILE A 81 14.24 0.25 -0.25
C ILE A 81 13.59 0.38 -1.63
N SER A 82 12.64 -0.49 -1.93
CA SER A 82 11.80 -0.41 -3.11
C SER A 82 10.83 0.78 -2.98
N PRO A 83 10.51 1.47 -4.09
CA PRO A 83 9.46 2.48 -4.09
C PRO A 83 8.08 1.80 -3.95
N ASP A 84 7.06 2.58 -3.62
CA ASP A 84 5.69 2.12 -3.73
C ASP A 84 5.32 1.90 -5.22
N PHE A 85 4.72 0.77 -5.54
CA PHE A 85 4.27 0.44 -6.89
C PHE A 85 2.77 0.64 -7.04
N ASN A 86 2.33 1.14 -8.20
CA ASN A 86 0.90 1.20 -8.52
C ASN A 86 0.34 -0.20 -8.77
N GLN A 87 -0.93 -0.39 -8.46
CA GLN A 87 -1.65 -1.64 -8.73
C GLN A 87 -2.21 -1.62 -10.15
N GLU A 88 -2.18 -2.78 -10.82
CA GLU A 88 -2.81 -2.98 -12.11
C GLU A 88 -3.74 -4.20 -12.08
N ILE A 89 -4.91 -4.08 -12.70
CA ILE A 89 -5.84 -5.20 -12.86
C ILE A 89 -5.42 -6.01 -14.08
N LYS A 90 -4.98 -7.25 -13.87
CA LYS A 90 -4.62 -8.19 -14.93
C LYS A 90 -5.59 -9.36 -14.96
N THR A 91 -6.04 -9.73 -16.16
CA THR A 91 -6.73 -11.00 -16.40
C THR A 91 -5.72 -12.01 -16.91
N PHE A 92 -5.63 -13.17 -16.26
CA PHE A 92 -4.70 -14.22 -16.69
C PHE A 92 -5.21 -14.89 -17.95
N GLN A 93 -4.29 -15.10 -18.90
CA GLN A 93 -4.55 -15.74 -20.17
C GLN A 93 -3.46 -16.78 -20.41
N PRO A 94 -3.81 -17.99 -20.89
CA PRO A 94 -2.80 -18.97 -21.25
C PRO A 94 -1.84 -18.42 -22.30
N ASN A 95 -0.55 -18.56 -22.08
CA ASN A 95 0.48 -18.20 -23.04
C ASN A 95 1.44 -19.38 -23.29
N GLN A 96 1.26 -19.99 -24.45
CA GLN A 96 2.03 -21.15 -24.88
C GLN A 96 3.53 -20.83 -25.05
N SER A 97 3.97 -19.59 -25.22
CA SER A 97 5.41 -19.29 -25.36
C SER A 97 6.24 -19.69 -24.14
N PHE A 98 5.62 -19.85 -22.97
CA PHE A 98 6.29 -20.22 -21.72
C PHE A 98 6.24 -21.72 -21.41
N ILE A 99 5.27 -22.44 -21.98
CA ILE A 99 4.94 -23.82 -21.62
C ILE A 99 4.77 -24.75 -22.82
N ALA A 100 5.02 -24.26 -24.04
CA ALA A 100 4.80 -25.00 -25.27
C ALA A 100 5.45 -26.38 -25.19
N ASN A 101 4.60 -27.40 -25.32
CA ASN A 101 4.97 -28.81 -25.37
C ASN A 101 5.91 -29.22 -24.23
N LEU A 102 5.50 -29.03 -22.97
CA LEU A 102 6.10 -29.80 -21.89
C LEU A 102 6.07 -31.28 -22.24
N SER A 103 7.17 -31.99 -21.95
CA SER A 103 7.48 -33.35 -22.43
C SER A 103 8.03 -33.39 -23.87
N SER A 104 8.63 -32.30 -24.34
CA SER A 104 9.30 -32.22 -25.65
C SER A 104 10.82 -32.08 -25.50
N PRO A 105 11.62 -32.75 -26.36
CA PRO A 105 13.06 -32.50 -26.43
C PRO A 105 13.43 -31.04 -26.74
N ASN A 106 12.49 -30.29 -27.34
CA ASN A 106 12.69 -28.90 -27.75
C ASN A 106 12.16 -27.87 -26.75
N PHE A 107 11.76 -28.28 -25.54
CA PHE A 107 11.23 -27.35 -24.52
C PHE A 107 12.19 -26.19 -24.26
N GLN A 108 13.46 -26.47 -23.95
CA GLN A 108 14.42 -25.42 -23.62
C GLN A 108 14.67 -24.48 -24.81
N SER A 109 14.81 -25.01 -26.03
CA SER A 109 15.07 -24.19 -27.22
C SER A 109 13.87 -23.32 -27.61
N SER A 110 12.65 -23.73 -27.28
CA SER A 110 11.42 -23.01 -27.62
C SER A 110 10.96 -22.00 -26.57
N THR A 111 11.21 -22.24 -25.28
CA THR A 111 10.68 -21.38 -24.20
C THR A 111 11.71 -20.48 -23.53
N ARG A 112 13.01 -20.82 -23.60
CA ARG A 112 14.07 -20.13 -22.85
C ARG A 112 14.09 -18.62 -23.05
N GLN A 113 13.94 -18.15 -24.28
CA GLN A 113 13.97 -16.71 -24.54
C GLN A 113 12.79 -15.99 -23.89
N ALA A 114 11.57 -16.55 -23.99
CA ALA A 114 10.40 -15.98 -23.34
C ALA A 114 10.60 -15.85 -21.83
N TRP A 115 11.15 -16.89 -21.18
CA TRP A 115 11.48 -16.85 -19.74
C TRP A 115 12.56 -15.83 -19.40
N LEU A 116 13.60 -15.70 -20.22
CA LEU A 116 14.64 -14.68 -20.04
C LEU A 116 14.07 -13.26 -20.14
N ASP A 117 13.08 -13.04 -21.01
CA ASP A 117 12.46 -11.72 -21.19
C ASP A 117 11.60 -11.28 -19.99
N LEU A 118 11.21 -12.21 -19.10
CA LEU A 118 10.50 -11.87 -17.86
C LEU A 118 11.42 -11.30 -16.78
N ILE A 119 12.71 -11.65 -16.82
CA ILE A 119 13.66 -11.27 -15.80
C ILE A 119 14.45 -10.06 -16.31
N PRO A 120 14.52 -8.94 -15.55
CA PRO A 120 15.32 -7.79 -15.95
C PRO A 120 16.78 -8.16 -16.20
N LYS A 121 17.44 -7.38 -17.06
CA LYS A 121 18.89 -7.49 -17.30
C LYS A 121 19.64 -7.48 -15.97
N GLY A 122 20.69 -8.31 -15.87
CA GLY A 122 21.40 -8.51 -14.60
C GLY A 122 20.71 -9.49 -13.65
N PHE A 123 19.71 -10.25 -14.13
CA PHE A 123 18.93 -11.23 -13.38
C PHE A 123 18.12 -10.64 -12.21
N GLY A 124 17.84 -9.33 -12.23
CA GLY A 124 17.15 -8.65 -11.14
C GLY A 124 18.00 -8.44 -9.88
N PHE A 125 19.31 -8.68 -9.92
CA PHE A 125 20.18 -8.37 -8.78
C PHE A 125 20.32 -6.86 -8.59
N LEU A 126 20.07 -6.43 -7.35
CA LEU A 126 20.14 -5.07 -6.88
C LEU A 126 21.40 -4.88 -6.03
N HIS A 127 22.07 -3.76 -6.22
CA HIS A 127 23.13 -3.31 -5.31
C HIS A 127 22.55 -2.29 -4.34
N ILE A 128 22.63 -2.58 -3.04
CA ILE A 128 22.13 -1.73 -1.98
C ILE A 128 23.33 -1.06 -1.31
N ALA A 129 23.34 0.28 -1.34
CA ALA A 129 24.38 1.04 -0.67
C ALA A 129 24.14 1.03 0.85
N ASN A 130 25.18 0.73 1.64
CA ASN A 130 25.12 0.71 3.10
C ASN A 130 24.05 -0.23 3.69
N PRO A 131 24.05 -1.54 3.35
CA PRO A 131 23.04 -2.50 3.83
C PRO A 131 22.97 -2.57 5.37
N GLU A 132 24.04 -2.23 6.07
CA GLU A 132 24.10 -2.17 7.53
C GLU A 132 23.13 -1.15 8.17
N LYS A 133 22.57 -0.23 7.38
CA LYS A 133 21.53 0.71 7.82
C LYS A 133 20.12 0.11 7.82
N HIS A 134 19.96 -1.08 7.26
CA HIS A 134 18.69 -1.77 7.11
C HIS A 134 18.74 -3.10 7.88
N PRO A 135 18.45 -3.09 9.20
CA PRO A 135 18.54 -4.29 10.02
C PRO A 135 17.56 -5.41 9.62
N GLU A 136 16.56 -5.10 8.79
CA GLU A 136 15.60 -6.06 8.25
C GLU A 136 16.17 -6.91 7.10
N LEU A 137 17.29 -6.49 6.50
CA LEU A 137 17.89 -7.23 5.40
C LEU A 137 18.64 -8.48 5.88
N PRO A 138 18.57 -9.59 5.12
CA PRO A 138 19.45 -10.72 5.36
C PRO A 138 20.91 -10.34 5.02
N PRO A 139 21.90 -11.18 5.38
CA PRO A 139 23.27 -11.00 4.92
C PRO A 139 23.35 -10.90 3.38
N PRO A 140 24.14 -9.97 2.81
CA PRO A 140 24.21 -9.80 1.36
C PRO A 140 24.88 -10.98 0.67
N TYR A 141 24.39 -11.33 -0.52
CA TYR A 141 25.09 -12.25 -1.41
C TYR A 141 26.25 -11.52 -2.10
N HIS A 142 27.40 -12.16 -2.24
CA HIS A 142 28.58 -11.55 -2.86
C HIS A 142 28.72 -12.00 -4.31
N ARG A 143 28.61 -11.05 -5.25
CA ARG A 143 28.71 -11.32 -6.69
C ARG A 143 29.45 -10.20 -7.40
N HIS A 144 30.40 -10.54 -8.27
CA HIS A 144 31.19 -9.57 -9.05
C HIS A 144 31.84 -8.46 -8.20
N ASN A 145 32.43 -8.83 -7.05
CA ASN A 145 33.02 -7.91 -6.06
C ASN A 145 32.04 -6.84 -5.52
N LYS A 146 30.74 -7.14 -5.53
CA LYS A 146 29.69 -6.30 -4.97
C LYS A 146 28.80 -7.12 -4.03
N THR A 147 28.25 -6.45 -3.03
CA THR A 147 27.13 -6.97 -2.23
C THR A 147 25.85 -6.77 -3.04
N VAL A 148 25.11 -7.86 -3.25
CA VAL A 148 23.89 -7.85 -4.03
C VAL A 148 22.76 -8.58 -3.31
N TYR A 149 21.55 -8.22 -3.69
CA TYR A 149 20.30 -8.86 -3.29
C TYR A 149 19.49 -9.16 -4.55
N THR A 150 18.68 -10.20 -4.54
CA THR A 150 17.64 -10.39 -5.57
C THR A 150 16.28 -10.08 -4.98
N THR A 151 15.29 -9.77 -5.81
CA THR A 151 13.89 -9.78 -5.37
C THR A 151 13.34 -11.20 -5.36
N SER A 152 12.40 -11.48 -4.47
CA SER A 152 11.70 -12.76 -4.41
C SER A 152 10.98 -13.10 -5.71
N MET A 153 10.35 -12.14 -6.39
CA MET A 153 9.68 -12.36 -7.67
C MET A 153 10.63 -12.93 -8.73
N THR A 154 11.81 -12.35 -8.89
CA THR A 154 12.78 -12.84 -9.90
C THR A 154 13.36 -14.20 -9.52
N HIS A 155 13.58 -14.46 -8.23
CA HIS A 155 14.03 -15.77 -7.77
C HIS A 155 12.94 -16.84 -7.94
N GLN A 156 11.69 -16.54 -7.61
CA GLN A 156 10.53 -17.42 -7.83
C GLN A 156 10.36 -17.78 -9.32
N LEU A 157 10.48 -16.80 -10.23
CA LEU A 157 10.45 -17.07 -11.67
C LEU A 157 11.61 -17.97 -12.12
N HIS A 158 12.83 -17.74 -11.61
CA HIS A 158 13.98 -18.60 -11.88
C HIS A 158 13.73 -20.04 -11.42
N CYS A 159 13.27 -20.23 -10.18
CA CYS A 159 12.93 -21.53 -9.63
C CYS A 159 11.84 -22.22 -10.44
N LEU A 160 10.77 -21.50 -10.80
CA LEU A 160 9.68 -22.06 -11.59
C LEU A 160 10.15 -22.56 -12.96
N TYR A 161 11.02 -21.81 -13.64
CA TYR A 161 11.64 -22.24 -14.90
C TYR A 161 12.52 -23.48 -14.72
N MET A 162 13.32 -23.55 -13.65
CA MET A 162 14.16 -24.71 -13.34
C MET A 162 13.34 -25.97 -13.07
N ILE A 163 12.22 -25.83 -12.36
CA ILE A 163 11.30 -26.93 -12.09
C ILE A 163 10.64 -27.39 -13.39
N ALA A 164 10.17 -26.46 -14.24
CA ALA A 164 9.56 -26.80 -15.54
C ALA A 164 10.53 -27.55 -16.47
N GLY A 165 11.79 -27.12 -16.53
CA GLY A 165 12.84 -27.82 -17.28
C GLY A 165 13.12 -29.22 -16.74
N SER A 166 13.26 -29.37 -15.42
CA SER A 166 13.51 -30.66 -14.78
C SER A 166 12.33 -31.62 -14.96
N TRP A 167 11.09 -31.12 -14.86
CA TRP A 167 9.89 -31.88 -15.16
C TRP A 167 9.89 -32.36 -16.61
N ASN A 168 10.18 -31.46 -17.56
CA ASN A 168 10.25 -31.81 -18.98
C ASN A 168 11.27 -32.91 -19.24
N ASP A 169 12.48 -32.82 -18.67
CA ASP A 169 13.54 -33.80 -18.88
C ASP A 169 13.13 -35.21 -18.41
N LEU A 170 12.36 -35.30 -17.31
CA LEU A 170 11.76 -36.55 -16.84
C LEU A 170 10.63 -37.02 -17.77
N ALA A 171 9.75 -36.10 -18.18
CA ALA A 171 8.55 -36.40 -18.94
C ALA A 171 8.83 -36.87 -20.37
N VAL A 172 9.92 -36.41 -21.01
CA VAL A 172 10.31 -36.80 -22.38
C VAL A 172 10.43 -38.33 -22.54
N ASN A 173 10.86 -39.05 -21.50
CA ASN A 173 11.04 -40.51 -21.54
C ASN A 173 10.04 -41.28 -20.67
N GLY A 174 9.19 -40.60 -19.91
CA GLY A 174 8.29 -41.17 -18.92
C GLY A 174 6.79 -41.01 -19.23
N TYR A 175 6.44 -40.54 -20.44
CA TYR A 175 5.05 -40.29 -20.81
C TYR A 175 4.21 -41.57 -20.75
N THR A 176 3.21 -41.56 -19.85
CA THR A 176 2.16 -42.57 -19.81
C THR A 176 0.87 -41.87 -20.23
N PRO A 177 0.23 -42.26 -21.34
CA PRO A 177 -1.03 -41.66 -21.75
C PRO A 177 -2.08 -41.81 -20.64
N PRO A 178 -2.95 -40.81 -20.42
CA PRO A 178 -4.06 -40.94 -19.48
C PRO A 178 -4.99 -42.09 -19.89
N GLU A 179 -5.63 -42.75 -18.92
CA GLU A 179 -6.71 -43.69 -19.23
C GLU A 179 -7.92 -42.97 -19.83
N GLU A 180 -8.80 -43.71 -20.52
CA GLU A 180 -9.98 -43.12 -21.15
C GLU A 180 -10.89 -42.46 -20.10
N GLY A 181 -11.06 -41.14 -20.22
CA GLY A 181 -11.86 -40.33 -19.29
C GLY A 181 -11.04 -39.64 -18.19
N GLU A 182 -9.73 -39.88 -18.11
CA GLU A 182 -8.83 -39.14 -17.23
C GLU A 182 -8.28 -37.88 -17.89
N GLU A 183 -7.95 -36.89 -17.06
CA GLU A 183 -7.30 -35.67 -17.52
C GLU A 183 -5.84 -35.95 -17.87
N ASP A 184 -5.34 -35.36 -18.96
CA ASP A 184 -3.93 -35.46 -19.33
C ASP A 184 -3.05 -34.71 -18.30
N PRO A 185 -2.25 -35.44 -17.48
CA PRO A 185 -1.43 -34.81 -16.46
C PRO A 185 -0.38 -33.88 -17.05
N HIS A 186 0.08 -34.11 -18.28
CA HIS A 186 1.09 -33.28 -18.92
C HIS A 186 0.52 -31.93 -19.35
N TRP A 187 -0.70 -31.92 -19.88
CA TRP A 187 -1.42 -30.69 -20.18
C TRP A 187 -1.72 -29.89 -18.91
N HIS A 188 -2.22 -30.56 -17.86
CA HIS A 188 -2.57 -29.89 -16.60
C HIS A 188 -1.33 -29.24 -15.96
N ILE A 189 -0.20 -29.95 -15.94
CA ILE A 189 1.05 -29.42 -15.42
C ILE A 189 1.55 -28.22 -16.24
N ALA A 190 1.45 -28.29 -17.57
CA ALA A 190 1.79 -27.16 -18.44
C ALA A 190 0.96 -25.92 -18.10
N HIS A 191 -0.36 -26.08 -18.00
CA HIS A 191 -1.24 -25.01 -17.58
C HIS A 191 -0.86 -24.43 -16.20
N CYS A 192 -0.58 -25.29 -15.21
CA CYS A 192 -0.18 -24.89 -13.86
C CYS A 192 1.09 -24.03 -13.84
N PHE A 193 2.11 -24.39 -14.63
CA PHE A 193 3.33 -23.57 -14.73
C PHE A 193 3.04 -22.16 -15.24
N ASP A 194 2.24 -22.03 -16.29
CA ASP A 194 1.91 -20.71 -16.84
C ASP A 194 0.99 -19.90 -15.90
N TYR A 195 0.08 -20.57 -15.19
CA TYR A 195 -0.77 -19.96 -14.17
C TYR A 195 0.06 -19.42 -12.99
N ILE A 196 0.96 -20.24 -12.42
CA ILE A 196 1.81 -19.84 -11.30
C ILE A 196 2.77 -18.73 -11.73
N ARG A 197 3.34 -18.78 -12.93
CA ARG A 197 4.17 -17.72 -13.50
C ARG A 197 3.43 -16.38 -13.50
N GLN A 198 2.16 -16.37 -13.94
CA GLN A 198 1.33 -15.18 -13.92
C GLN A 198 1.00 -14.71 -12.50
N ALA A 199 0.75 -15.65 -11.57
CA ALA A 199 0.54 -15.33 -10.16
C ALA A 199 1.76 -14.66 -9.51
N ILE A 200 2.97 -15.16 -9.77
CA ILE A 200 4.24 -14.58 -9.29
C ILE A 200 4.39 -13.15 -9.82
N MET A 201 4.17 -12.93 -11.12
CA MET A 201 4.26 -11.60 -11.73
C MET A 201 3.19 -10.64 -11.20
N CYS A 202 1.97 -11.12 -10.96
CA CYS A 202 0.88 -10.32 -10.42
C CYS A 202 1.09 -9.93 -8.96
N ALA A 203 1.67 -10.83 -8.15
CA ALA A 203 2.04 -10.52 -6.77
C ALA A 203 3.21 -9.54 -6.75
N GLY A 204 4.21 -9.73 -7.61
CA GLY A 204 5.33 -8.81 -7.75
C GLY A 204 6.17 -8.68 -6.47
N ASP A 205 6.40 -9.79 -5.76
CA ASP A 205 7.08 -9.77 -4.47
C ASP A 205 8.50 -9.21 -4.54
N VAL A 206 8.68 -8.01 -3.99
CA VAL A 206 9.95 -7.27 -3.98
C VAL A 206 10.74 -7.44 -2.68
N ALA A 207 10.37 -8.40 -1.82
CA ALA A 207 11.21 -8.77 -0.69
C ALA A 207 12.64 -9.10 -1.14
N LEU A 208 13.62 -8.65 -0.35
CA LEU A 208 15.03 -8.66 -0.73
C LEU A 208 15.74 -9.87 -0.14
N GLU A 209 16.18 -10.76 -1.02
CA GLU A 209 16.83 -12.01 -0.67
C GLU A 209 18.34 -11.91 -0.80
N GLY A 210 19.03 -12.45 0.21
CA GLY A 210 20.46 -12.35 0.38
C GLY A 210 21.20 -13.67 0.19
N GLN A 211 22.31 -13.82 0.88
CA GLN A 211 23.14 -15.02 0.89
C GLN A 211 22.33 -16.22 1.38
N GLU A 212 22.52 -17.36 0.72
CA GLU A 212 21.99 -18.65 1.15
C GLU A 212 22.36 -18.98 2.61
N THR A 213 21.49 -19.73 3.26
CA THR A 213 21.65 -20.23 4.63
C THR A 213 21.58 -21.75 4.75
N THR A 214 21.17 -22.43 3.67
CA THR A 214 20.85 -23.86 3.67
C THR A 214 21.62 -24.67 2.62
N PHE A 215 22.43 -24.04 1.78
CA PHE A 215 23.11 -24.76 0.71
C PHE A 215 24.24 -25.66 1.26
N PRO A 216 24.54 -26.78 0.56
CA PRO A 216 25.70 -27.59 0.89
C PRO A 216 27.01 -26.80 0.72
N ARG A 217 28.05 -27.19 1.49
CA ARG A 217 29.38 -26.57 1.38
C ARG A 217 29.87 -26.54 -0.07
N GLY A 218 30.34 -25.36 -0.50
CA GLY A 218 30.87 -25.15 -1.86
C GLY A 218 29.84 -24.65 -2.86
N HIS A 219 28.55 -24.63 -2.50
CA HIS A 219 27.51 -23.96 -3.27
C HIS A 219 27.28 -22.55 -2.70
N THR A 220 26.97 -21.60 -3.59
CA THR A 220 26.70 -20.21 -3.20
C THR A 220 25.54 -19.69 -4.03
N GLY A 221 24.81 -18.74 -3.48
CA GLY A 221 23.69 -18.13 -4.16
C GLY A 221 22.76 -17.50 -3.13
N THR A 222 21.49 -17.46 -3.50
CA THR A 222 20.37 -17.05 -2.66
C THR A 222 19.39 -18.21 -2.61
N ASP A 223 18.85 -18.51 -1.43
CA ASP A 223 17.90 -19.60 -1.22
C ASP A 223 16.50 -19.09 -0.84
N GLY A 224 16.34 -17.77 -0.73
CA GLY A 224 15.10 -17.10 -0.37
C GLY A 224 14.68 -17.27 1.10
N TRP A 225 15.48 -17.95 1.92
CA TRP A 225 15.14 -18.19 3.32
C TRP A 225 15.57 -17.03 4.22
N ASN A 226 14.92 -16.94 5.39
CA ASN A 226 15.18 -15.91 6.41
C ASN A 226 14.95 -14.47 5.90
N VAL A 227 14.07 -14.32 4.91
CA VAL A 227 13.60 -13.04 4.36
C VAL A 227 12.18 -12.81 4.84
N GLN A 228 11.83 -11.56 5.14
CA GLN A 228 10.49 -11.21 5.58
C GLN A 228 9.64 -10.75 4.39
N HIS A 229 8.43 -11.28 4.29
CA HIS A 229 7.47 -10.99 3.23
C HIS A 229 6.22 -10.31 3.79
N VAL A 230 5.60 -9.43 3.02
CA VAL A 230 4.33 -8.80 3.38
C VAL A 230 3.18 -9.58 2.76
N CYS A 231 2.60 -10.49 3.54
CA CYS A 231 1.54 -11.39 3.09
C CYS A 231 0.16 -10.94 3.58
N LYS A 232 -0.90 -11.42 2.90
CA LYS A 232 -2.21 -11.51 3.54
C LYS A 232 -2.10 -12.46 4.73
N ALA A 233 -2.83 -12.19 5.81
CA ALA A 233 -2.91 -13.11 6.94
C ALA A 233 -3.52 -14.44 6.46
N TYR A 234 -2.68 -15.46 6.28
CA TYR A 234 -3.10 -16.72 5.67
C TYR A 234 -4.25 -17.39 6.45
N GLY A 235 -4.22 -17.32 7.78
CA GLY A 235 -5.30 -17.83 8.62
C GLY A 235 -6.66 -17.17 8.34
N GLU A 236 -6.69 -15.84 8.13
CA GLU A 236 -7.93 -15.14 7.80
C GLU A 236 -8.45 -15.50 6.41
N VAL A 237 -7.54 -15.65 5.44
CA VAL A 237 -7.88 -16.13 4.09
C VAL A 237 -8.44 -17.55 4.16
N TYR A 238 -7.77 -18.44 4.90
CA TYR A 238 -8.17 -19.82 5.09
C TYR A 238 -9.55 -19.94 5.73
N GLU A 239 -9.78 -19.25 6.85
CA GLU A 239 -11.08 -19.26 7.52
C GLU A 239 -12.22 -18.70 6.65
N TRP A 240 -11.93 -17.68 5.84
CA TRP A 240 -12.89 -17.17 4.87
C TRP A 240 -13.24 -18.23 3.82
N LEU A 241 -12.25 -18.89 3.23
CA LEU A 241 -12.46 -19.96 2.26
C LEU A 241 -13.25 -21.12 2.86
N GLU A 242 -12.92 -21.53 4.08
CA GLU A 242 -13.66 -22.57 4.81
C GLU A 242 -15.13 -22.22 4.98
N ARG A 243 -15.46 -20.97 5.33
CA ARG A 243 -16.86 -20.52 5.45
C ARG A 243 -17.60 -20.49 4.11
N MET A 244 -16.89 -20.27 3.02
CA MET A 244 -17.45 -20.09 1.67
C MET A 244 -17.37 -21.35 0.80
N ARG A 245 -16.78 -22.44 1.30
CA ARG A 245 -16.57 -23.67 0.52
C ARG A 245 -17.89 -24.26 0.03
N VAL A 246 -17.88 -24.78 -1.19
CA VAL A 246 -19.08 -25.35 -1.84
C VAL A 246 -19.35 -26.79 -1.38
N ASP A 247 -18.31 -27.53 -1.04
CA ASP A 247 -18.41 -28.90 -0.53
C ASP A 247 -17.27 -29.24 0.46
N ASN A 248 -17.27 -30.47 0.97
CA ASN A 248 -16.28 -30.96 1.96
C ASN A 248 -15.31 -32.00 1.36
N ARG A 249 -15.05 -31.97 0.04
CA ARG A 249 -14.07 -32.89 -0.56
C ARG A 249 -12.66 -32.57 -0.09
N THR A 250 -11.85 -33.61 0.06
CA THR A 250 -10.48 -33.52 0.62
C THR A 250 -9.41 -34.12 -0.30
N ARG A 251 -9.76 -34.47 -1.54
CA ARG A 251 -8.80 -34.93 -2.55
C ARG A 251 -8.35 -33.73 -3.41
N ILE A 252 -7.05 -33.68 -3.67
CA ILE A 252 -6.41 -32.77 -4.63
C ILE A 252 -6.41 -33.46 -5.98
#